data_AF-Q1K1S9-F1
#
_entry.id   AF-Q1K1S9-F1
#
_cell.length_a   1.000
_cell.length_b   1.000
_cell.length_c   1.000
_cell.angle_alpha   90.00
_cell.angle_beta   90.00
_cell.angle_gamma   90.00
#
_symmetry.space_group_name_H-M   'P 1'
#
loop_
_entity.id
_entity.type
_entity.pdbx_description
1 polymer ?
#
loop_
_entity_poly.entity_id
_entity_poly.type
_entity_poly.pdbx_seq_one_letter_code
_entity_poly.pdbx_strand_id
1 'polypeptide(L)'
;MTPSLTISPVDDGAVQVTVTIPADQSNHFVNLFNSLSGSGATPVTDSVPSRPRNKTISELDKERAEQAKAAYFELIAGLFDKYTAEGFKRNDAIKRIAADLRARNHCWSSTDLVRSFLPAAGRPGTRGPRPEGVS
;
A
#
# COMPACT_ATOMS: atom_id res chain seq x y z
N MET A 1 35.82 -8.63 2.37
CA MET A 1 35.32 -9.08 1.04
C MET A 1 35.86 -8.12 0.00
N THR A 2 36.53 -8.61 -1.03
CA THR A 2 37.05 -7.79 -2.13
C THR A 2 35.94 -7.46 -3.12
N PRO A 3 35.86 -6.25 -3.66
CA PRO A 3 34.87 -5.92 -4.68
C PRO A 3 35.12 -6.74 -5.94
N SER A 4 34.05 -7.27 -6.56
CA SER A 4 34.13 -8.00 -7.83
C SER A 4 33.32 -7.29 -8.91
N LEU A 5 33.91 -7.17 -10.09
CA LEU A 5 33.33 -6.52 -11.26
C LEU A 5 33.08 -7.56 -12.35
N THR A 6 31.86 -7.64 -12.86
CA THR A 6 31.50 -8.51 -13.98
C THR A 6 30.86 -7.67 -15.08
N ILE A 7 31.37 -7.80 -16.31
CA ILE A 7 30.86 -7.10 -17.48
C ILE A 7 30.27 -8.15 -18.42
N SER A 8 28.98 -8.02 -18.71
CA SER A 8 28.27 -8.90 -19.65
C SER A 8 27.80 -8.07 -20.85
N PRO A 9 28.09 -8.48 -22.09
CA PRO A 9 27.54 -7.81 -23.25
C PRO A 9 26.02 -8.02 -23.30
N VAL A 10 25.29 -6.98 -23.71
CA VAL A 10 23.84 -7.03 -24.00
C VAL A 10 23.66 -6.75 -25.49
N ASP A 11 22.61 -7.30 -26.10
CA ASP A 11 22.28 -7.01 -27.49
C ASP A 11 22.02 -5.50 -27.71
N ASP A 12 22.16 -5.06 -28.97
CA ASP A 12 22.05 -3.66 -29.39
C ASP A 12 23.15 -2.70 -28.89
N GLY A 13 24.38 -3.20 -28.72
CA GLY A 13 25.56 -2.37 -28.44
C GLY A 13 25.63 -1.83 -27.01
N ALA A 14 24.80 -2.36 -26.11
CA ALA A 14 24.81 -2.06 -24.69
C ALA A 14 25.70 -3.03 -23.90
N VAL A 15 26.19 -2.59 -22.73
CA VAL A 15 26.93 -3.45 -21.80
C VAL A 15 26.30 -3.39 -20.42
N GLN A 16 26.12 -4.55 -19.80
CA GLN A 16 25.69 -4.67 -18.42
C GLN A 16 26.92 -4.80 -17.52
N VAL A 17 27.04 -3.89 -16.56
CA VAL A 17 28.12 -3.90 -15.56
C VAL A 17 27.52 -4.22 -14.19
N THR A 18 27.97 -5.31 -13.58
CA THR A 18 27.58 -5.72 -12.23
C THR A 18 28.76 -5.54 -11.28
N VAL A 19 28.59 -4.69 -10.27
CA VAL A 19 29.60 -4.43 -9.23
C VAL A 19 29.09 -5.00 -7.91
N THR A 20 29.85 -5.91 -7.31
CA THR A 20 29.58 -6.38 -5.95
C THR A 20 30.48 -5.62 -4.99
N ILE A 21 29.89 -4.85 -4.08
CA ILE A 21 30.62 -4.04 -3.10
C ILE A 21 30.26 -4.46 -1.67
N PRO A 22 31.21 -4.37 -0.72
CA PRO A 22 30.93 -4.50 0.70
C PRO A 22 29.92 -3.46 1.21
N ALA A 23 29.06 -3.86 2.13
CA ALA A 23 27.94 -3.02 2.61
C ALA A 23 28.40 -1.70 3.25
N ASP A 24 29.56 -1.69 3.89
CA ASP A 24 30.21 -0.52 4.48
C ASP A 24 30.64 0.53 3.44
N GLN A 25 30.77 0.14 2.16
CA GLN A 25 31.24 1.01 1.08
C GLN A 25 30.11 1.42 0.10
N SER A 26 28.88 0.97 0.35
CA SER A 26 27.70 1.28 -0.46
C SER A 26 27.46 2.79 -0.62
N ASN A 27 27.55 3.55 0.47
CA ASN A 27 27.37 5.00 0.45
C ASN A 27 28.42 5.72 -0.40
N HIS A 28 29.67 5.25 -0.37
CA HIS A 28 30.75 5.82 -1.18
C HIS A 28 30.55 5.54 -2.66
N PHE A 29 30.12 4.32 -3.00
CA PHE A 29 29.82 3.95 -4.37
C PHE A 29 28.64 4.77 -4.94
N VAL A 30 27.56 4.93 -4.16
CA VAL A 30 26.40 5.75 -4.57
C VAL A 30 26.81 7.21 -4.81
N ASN A 31 27.64 7.77 -3.94
CA ASN A 31 28.14 9.14 -4.09
C ASN A 31 29.03 9.30 -5.34
N LEU A 32 29.92 8.34 -5.60
CA LEU A 32 30.74 8.32 -6.82
C LEU A 32 29.87 8.17 -8.08
N PHE A 33 28.89 7.27 -8.06
CA PHE A 33 27.98 7.05 -9.17
C PHE A 33 27.14 8.31 -9.45
N ASN A 34 26.63 8.97 -8.43
CA ASN A 34 25.90 10.22 -8.56
C ASN A 34 26.79 11.37 -9.07
N SER A 35 28.06 11.41 -8.66
CA SER A 35 29.04 12.37 -9.17
C SER A 35 29.38 12.14 -10.65
N LEU A 36 29.40 10.88 -11.11
CA LEU A 36 29.61 10.52 -12.52
C LEU A 36 28.35 10.73 -13.36
N SER A 37 27.16 10.62 -12.75
CA SER A 37 25.86 10.79 -13.39
C SER A 37 25.45 12.25 -13.58
N GLY A 38 26.36 13.20 -13.31
CA GLY A 38 26.15 14.65 -13.46
C GLY A 38 25.87 15.14 -14.89
N SER A 39 25.66 14.26 -15.87
CA SER A 39 25.30 14.60 -17.25
C SER A 39 24.56 13.45 -17.91
N GLY A 40 23.24 13.37 -17.68
CA GLY A 40 22.35 12.44 -18.38
C GLY A 40 21.70 11.43 -17.44
N ALA A 41 20.38 11.53 -17.31
CA ALA A 41 19.54 10.65 -16.50
C ALA A 41 19.72 9.18 -16.92
N THR A 42 20.38 8.38 -16.08
CA THR A 42 20.30 6.92 -16.15
C THR A 42 19.41 6.42 -15.01
N PRO A 43 18.40 5.58 -15.29
CA PRO A 43 17.53 5.04 -14.26
C PRO A 43 18.27 3.99 -13.42
N VAL A 44 18.72 4.39 -12.23
CA VAL A 44 19.21 3.45 -11.20
C VAL A 44 18.04 2.59 -10.74
N THR A 45 18.06 1.31 -11.12
CA THR A 45 17.10 0.31 -10.62
C THR A 45 17.63 -0.27 -9.33
N ASP A 46 17.55 0.50 -8.25
CA ASP A 46 17.88 0.02 -6.91
C ASP A 46 16.76 -0.89 -6.38
N SER A 47 17.09 -2.17 -6.18
CA SER A 47 16.24 -3.16 -5.53
C SER A 47 16.30 -3.00 -4.00
N VAL A 48 15.69 -1.94 -3.49
CA VAL A 48 15.35 -1.76 -2.06
C VAL A 48 13.89 -1.30 -2.02
N PRO A 49 13.03 -1.78 -1.09
CA PRO A 49 11.61 -1.40 -1.04
C PRO A 49 11.44 0.05 -0.59
N SER A 50 11.75 0.96 -1.52
CA SER A 50 11.51 2.38 -1.42
C SER A 50 10.00 2.58 -1.49
N ARG A 51 9.47 3.18 -0.41
CA ARG A 51 8.11 3.71 -0.31
C ARG A 51 7.71 4.31 -1.66
N PRO A 52 6.58 3.91 -2.29
CA PRO A 52 6.29 4.34 -3.65
C PRO A 52 6.02 5.85 -3.67
N ARG A 53 7.04 6.61 -4.11
CA ARG A 53 6.92 8.00 -4.54
C ARG A 53 6.15 7.97 -5.86
N ASN A 54 4.88 8.36 -5.81
CA ASN A 54 3.98 8.66 -6.93
C ASN A 54 4.36 7.96 -8.25
N LYS A 55 4.18 6.64 -8.31
CA LYS A 55 4.08 5.97 -9.61
C LYS A 55 2.78 6.46 -10.24
N THR A 56 2.85 6.98 -11.46
CA THR A 56 1.69 7.24 -12.30
C THR A 56 0.90 5.93 -12.37
N ILE A 57 -0.17 5.83 -11.58
CA ILE A 57 -0.99 4.63 -11.50
C ILE A 57 -1.64 4.47 -12.87
N SER A 58 -1.28 3.40 -13.58
CA SER A 58 -1.91 3.02 -14.84
C SER A 58 -3.42 2.95 -14.65
N GLU A 59 -4.22 3.35 -15.63
CA GLU A 59 -5.69 3.31 -15.51
C GLU A 59 -6.19 1.89 -15.15
N LEU A 60 -5.53 0.85 -15.65
CA LEU A 60 -5.78 -0.55 -15.29
C LEU A 60 -5.58 -0.85 -13.80
N ASP A 61 -4.61 -0.22 -13.15
CA ASP A 61 -4.37 -0.40 -11.71
C ASP A 61 -5.42 0.36 -10.88
N LYS A 62 -5.97 1.46 -11.40
CA LYS A 62 -7.09 2.17 -10.76
C LYS A 62 -8.36 1.35 -10.81
N GLU A 63 -8.70 0.78 -11.97
CA GLU A 63 -9.87 -0.09 -12.12
C GLU A 63 -9.80 -1.32 -11.22
N ARG A 64 -8.63 -1.98 -11.13
CA ARG A 64 -8.42 -3.10 -10.20
C ARG A 64 -8.54 -2.67 -8.75
N ALA A 65 -8.02 -1.50 -8.39
CA ALA A 65 -8.13 -0.97 -7.04
C ALA A 65 -9.59 -0.65 -6.67
N GLU A 66 -10.37 -0.10 -7.61
CA GLU A 66 -11.79 0.20 -7.43
C GLU A 66 -12.61 -1.08 -7.30
N GLN A 67 -12.35 -2.10 -8.12
CA GLN A 67 -13.00 -3.41 -8.00
C GLN A 67 -12.69 -4.07 -6.65
N ALA A 68 -11.43 -4.07 -6.24
CA ALA A 68 -11.02 -4.61 -4.94
C ALA A 68 -11.69 -3.84 -3.78
N LYS A 69 -11.84 -2.52 -3.91
CA LYS A 69 -12.52 -1.68 -2.93
C LYS A 69 -14.01 -1.97 -2.87
N ALA A 70 -14.68 -2.16 -4.02
CA ALA A 70 -16.09 -2.52 -4.10
C ALA A 70 -16.37 -3.88 -3.44
N ALA A 71 -15.58 -4.91 -3.78
CA ALA A 71 -15.68 -6.22 -3.16
C ALA A 71 -15.49 -6.18 -1.63
N TYR A 72 -14.57 -5.32 -1.17
CA TYR A 72 -14.35 -5.11 0.25
C TYR A 72 -15.54 -4.45 0.95
N PHE A 73 -16.21 -3.48 0.31
CA PHE A 73 -17.41 -2.86 0.87
C PHE A 73 -18.55 -3.85 1.04
N GLU A 74 -18.81 -4.68 0.05
CA GLU A 74 -19.83 -5.73 0.15
C GLU A 74 -19.54 -6.71 1.28
N LEU A 75 -18.27 -7.11 1.42
CA LEU A 75 -17.84 -8.01 2.49
C LEU A 75 -18.05 -7.40 3.88
N ILE A 76 -17.65 -6.14 4.10
CA ILE A 76 -17.86 -5.47 5.39
C ILE A 76 -19.35 -5.31 5.67
N ALA A 77 -20.15 -4.90 4.68
CA ALA A 77 -21.59 -4.72 4.85
C ALA A 77 -22.26 -6.04 5.27
N GLY A 78 -21.93 -7.14 4.59
CA GLY A 78 -22.45 -8.47 4.92
C GLY A 78 -22.04 -8.94 6.32
N LEU A 79 -20.77 -8.74 6.72
CA LEU A 79 -20.34 -9.07 8.08
C LEU A 79 -21.02 -8.18 9.13
N PHE A 80 -21.19 -6.90 8.84
CA PHE A 80 -21.86 -5.97 9.74
C PHE A 80 -23.34 -6.32 9.95
N ASP A 81 -24.05 -6.66 8.88
CA ASP A 81 -25.44 -7.08 8.96
C ASP A 81 -25.57 -8.40 9.74
N LYS A 82 -24.65 -9.36 9.51
CA LYS A 82 -24.58 -10.60 10.29
C LYS A 82 -24.40 -10.32 11.79
N TYR A 83 -23.41 -9.52 12.16
CA TYR A 83 -23.16 -9.21 13.58
C TYR A 83 -24.27 -8.37 14.20
N THR A 84 -24.93 -7.50 13.41
CA THR A 84 -26.08 -6.74 13.90
C THR A 84 -27.30 -7.64 14.11
N ALA A 85 -27.53 -8.61 13.24
CA ALA A 85 -28.58 -9.62 13.39
C ALA A 85 -28.34 -10.54 14.61
N GLU A 86 -27.08 -10.81 14.95
CA GLU A 86 -26.68 -11.51 16.18
C GLU A 86 -26.83 -10.63 17.46
N GLY A 87 -27.27 -9.37 17.32
CA GLY A 87 -27.53 -8.46 18.44
C GLY A 87 -26.30 -7.69 18.94
N PHE A 88 -25.18 -7.70 18.20
CA PHE A 88 -24.00 -6.93 18.60
C PHE A 88 -24.20 -5.43 18.41
N LYS A 89 -23.76 -4.65 19.41
CA LYS A 89 -23.67 -3.20 19.28
C LYS A 89 -22.67 -2.86 18.18
N ARG A 90 -22.90 -1.74 17.47
CA ARG A 90 -22.06 -1.28 16.35
C ARG A 90 -20.55 -1.34 16.64
N ASN A 91 -20.12 -0.87 17.81
CA ASN A 91 -18.69 -0.87 18.17
C ASN A 91 -18.13 -2.28 18.37
N ASP A 92 -18.92 -3.22 18.89
CA ASP A 92 -18.50 -4.60 19.09
C ASP A 92 -18.52 -5.38 17.78
N ALA A 93 -19.51 -5.12 16.91
CA ALA A 93 -19.53 -5.62 15.54
C ALA A 93 -18.28 -5.18 14.76
N ILE A 94 -17.91 -3.89 14.84
CA ILE A 94 -16.69 -3.37 14.17
C ILE A 94 -15.42 -4.09 14.67
N LYS A 95 -15.29 -4.31 15.98
CA LYS A 95 -14.14 -5.03 16.54
C LYS A 95 -14.07 -6.47 16.04
N ARG A 96 -15.21 -7.16 15.95
CA ARG A 96 -15.29 -8.53 15.44
C ARG A 96 -14.99 -8.62 13.94
N ILE A 97 -15.52 -7.70 13.13
CA ILE A 97 -15.19 -7.60 11.71
C ILE A 97 -13.68 -7.41 11.54
N ALA A 98 -13.07 -6.50 12.31
CA ALA A 98 -11.64 -6.27 12.26
C ALA A 98 -10.83 -7.51 12.72
N ALA A 99 -11.33 -8.29 13.68
CA ALA A 99 -10.70 -9.54 14.09
C ALA A 99 -10.79 -10.61 12.98
N ASP A 100 -11.96 -10.77 12.34
CA ASP A 100 -12.15 -11.69 11.21
C ASP A 100 -11.27 -11.33 10.02
N LEU A 101 -11.18 -10.03 9.69
CA LEU A 101 -10.30 -9.55 8.63
C LEU A 101 -8.82 -9.79 8.95
N ARG A 102 -8.42 -9.66 10.22
CA ARG A 102 -7.05 -10.03 10.65
C ARG A 102 -6.81 -11.53 10.53
N ALA A 103 -7.78 -12.36 10.91
CA ALA A 103 -7.67 -13.81 10.76
C ALA A 103 -7.52 -14.25 9.30
N ARG A 104 -8.10 -13.48 8.36
CA ARG A 104 -7.95 -13.68 6.91
C ARG A 104 -6.71 -13.00 6.31
N ASN A 105 -5.84 -12.43 7.15
CA ASN A 105 -4.66 -11.66 6.75
C ASN A 105 -4.98 -10.53 5.73
N HIS A 106 -6.13 -9.88 5.90
CA HIS A 106 -6.58 -8.83 4.99
C HIS A 106 -5.85 -7.50 5.25
N CYS A 107 -5.38 -6.85 4.18
CA CYS A 107 -4.61 -5.59 4.26
C CYS A 107 -5.40 -4.41 4.86
N TRP A 108 -6.72 -4.44 4.82
CA TRP A 108 -7.61 -3.44 5.43
C TRP A 108 -8.25 -3.85 6.76
N SER A 109 -7.60 -4.74 7.51
CA SER A 109 -8.13 -5.31 8.76
C SER A 109 -8.14 -4.38 9.99
N SER A 110 -7.74 -3.11 9.84
CA SER A 110 -7.73 -2.16 10.96
C SER A 110 -9.15 -1.73 11.35
N THR A 111 -9.39 -1.62 12.66
CA THR A 111 -10.66 -1.22 13.24
C THR A 111 -11.09 0.18 12.79
N ASP A 112 -10.14 1.11 12.64
CA ASP A 112 -10.42 2.47 12.18
C ASP A 112 -10.83 2.51 10.70
N LEU A 113 -10.24 1.64 9.88
CA LEU A 113 -10.62 1.49 8.46
C LEU A 113 -12.03 0.94 8.34
N VAL A 114 -12.34 -0.15 9.05
CA VAL A 114 -13.70 -0.71 9.05
C VAL A 114 -14.73 0.34 9.48
N ARG A 115 -14.42 1.14 10.50
CA ARG A 115 -15.30 2.21 10.97
C ARG A 115 -15.50 3.32 9.93
N SER A 116 -14.46 3.73 9.21
CA SER A 116 -14.55 4.78 8.19
C SER A 116 -15.25 4.32 6.91
N PHE A 117 -15.15 3.02 6.60
CA PHE A 117 -15.77 2.43 5.40
C PHE A 117 -17.24 2.05 5.58
N LEU A 118 -17.72 1.80 6.80
CA LEU A 118 -19.13 1.47 7.06
C LEU A 118 -20.14 2.55 6.61
N PRO A 119 -19.91 3.86 6.84
CA PRO A 119 -20.79 4.90 6.30
C PRO A 119 -20.83 4.91 4.77
N ALA A 120 -19.68 4.68 4.11
CA ALA A 120 -19.59 4.59 2.65
C ALA A 120 -20.30 3.34 2.10
N ALA A 121 -20.37 2.26 2.89
CA ALA A 121 -21.13 1.06 2.58
C ALA A 121 -22.64 1.16 2.91
N GLY A 122 -23.16 2.37 3.17
CA GLY A 122 -24.59 2.57 3.43
C GLY A 122 -25.05 2.18 4.85
N ARG A 123 -24.12 2.09 5.80
CA ARG A 123 -24.39 1.86 7.23
C ARG A 123 -23.92 3.07 8.03
N PRO A 124 -24.58 4.24 7.90
CA PRO A 124 -24.21 5.44 8.63
C PRO A 124 -24.22 5.15 10.13
N GLY A 125 -23.15 5.55 10.81
CA GLY A 125 -23.16 5.56 12.27
C GLY A 125 -24.21 6.56 12.73
N THR A 126 -24.89 6.23 13.82
CA THR A 126 -25.75 7.17 14.56
C THR A 126 -24.89 8.32 15.04
N ARG A 127 -24.65 9.32 14.19
CA ARG A 127 -24.61 10.69 14.67
C ARG A 127 -26.04 10.94 15.12
N GLY A 128 -26.26 10.94 16.43
CA GLY A 128 -27.52 11.43 16.97
C GLY A 128 -27.82 12.80 16.34
N PRO A 129 -29.11 13.16 16.21
CA PRO A 129 -29.49 14.45 15.66
C PRO A 129 -28.66 15.55 16.33
N ARG A 130 -27.96 16.33 15.51
CA ARG A 130 -27.29 17.54 15.97
C ARG A 130 -28.41 18.43 16.52
N PRO A 131 -28.35 18.91 17.77
CA PRO A 131 -29.32 19.90 18.23
C PRO A 131 -29.15 21.12 17.34
N GLU A 132 -30.09 21.32 16.41
CA GLU A 132 -30.30 22.56 15.68
C GLU A 132 -30.53 23.63 16.75
N GLY A 133 -29.68 24.65 16.72
CA GLY A 133 -29.73 25.74 17.68
C GLY A 133 -31.10 26.39 17.67
N VAL A 134 -31.75 26.39 18.83
CA VAL A 134 -32.87 27.27 19.13
C VAL A 134 -32.36 28.70 18.96
N SER A 135 -32.96 29.44 18.03
CA SER A 135 -32.88 30.90 17.92
C SER A 135 -34.28 31.47 18.05
#